data_AF-A0A8T1WAT2-F1
#
_entry.id   AF-A0A8T1WAT2-F1
#
_cell.length_a   1.000
_cell.length_b   1.000
_cell.length_c   1.000
_cell.angle_alpha   90.00
_cell.angle_beta   90.00
_cell.angle_gamma   90.00
#
_symmetry.space_group_name_H-M   'P 1'
#
loop_
_entity.id
_entity.type
_entity.pdbx_description
1 polymer ?
#
loop_
_entity_poly.entity_id
_entity_poly.type
_entity_poly.pdbx_seq_one_letter_code
_entity_poly.pdbx_strand_id
1 'polypeptide(L)'
;MTTPPAHEDAAFAVLTDYGLLQHITSFQDGLPYLVGQIDASLDCSTQLGSFRGKLPRFAIRQRDLHVLEVLRRATQNPRLQNLPQLEFWGVRRCAIQYNSLELLKWLHSTRDKSPTMSDETRLLGVAVTCYFDNVEILEWLNSAPEGPREPIAVTEVELCRAAGFGNPPPRGSGVWGFRVARQCAIDAGHKDVARFLAQQRENPKFAGTKDKRRRCFGLL
;
A
#
# COMPACT_ATOMS: atom_id res chain seq x y z
N MET A 1 -34.61 -21.56 11.06
CA MET A 1 -33.25 -22.07 11.21
C MET A 1 -32.87 -22.71 9.88
N THR A 2 -32.17 -21.96 9.03
CA THR A 2 -31.75 -22.42 7.70
C THR A 2 -30.46 -23.23 7.86
N THR A 3 -30.53 -24.53 7.60
CA THR A 3 -29.36 -25.40 7.49
C THR A 3 -28.42 -24.86 6.42
N PRO A 4 -27.13 -24.63 6.73
CA PRO A 4 -26.16 -24.21 5.73
C PRO A 4 -26.09 -25.28 4.62
N PRO A 5 -25.84 -24.89 3.37
CA PRO A 5 -25.76 -25.84 2.27
C PRO A 5 -24.61 -26.82 2.54
N ALA A 6 -24.85 -28.12 2.34
CA ALA A 6 -23.95 -29.23 2.68
C ALA A 6 -22.49 -29.09 2.19
N HIS A 7 -22.23 -28.20 1.23
CA HIS A 7 -20.90 -27.86 0.74
C HIS A 7 -20.04 -27.04 1.72
N GLU A 8 -20.64 -26.17 2.52
CA GLU A 8 -19.90 -25.38 3.53
C GLU A 8 -19.43 -26.28 4.68
N ASP A 9 -20.26 -27.23 5.10
CA ASP A 9 -19.92 -28.24 6.11
C ASP A 9 -18.79 -29.16 5.63
N ALA A 10 -18.81 -29.56 4.35
CA ALA A 10 -17.75 -30.38 3.77
C ALA A 10 -16.42 -29.62 3.70
N ALA A 11 -16.42 -28.35 3.28
CA ALA A 11 -15.21 -27.53 3.23
C ALA A 11 -14.64 -27.27 4.62
N PHE A 12 -15.48 -27.01 5.61
CA PHE A 12 -15.06 -26.85 7.00
C PHE A 12 -14.48 -28.15 7.57
N ALA A 13 -15.14 -29.29 7.36
CA ALA A 13 -14.66 -30.60 7.78
C ALA A 13 -13.26 -30.91 7.21
N VAL A 14 -13.06 -30.64 5.91
CA VAL A 14 -11.76 -30.81 5.23
C VAL A 14 -10.68 -29.88 5.78
N LEU A 15 -11.01 -28.63 6.13
CA LEU A 15 -10.05 -27.67 6.70
C LEU A 15 -9.72 -27.96 8.17
N THR A 16 -10.60 -28.63 8.90
CA THR A 16 -10.40 -29.02 10.31
C THR A 16 -9.76 -30.38 10.49
N ASP A 17 -9.84 -31.26 9.48
CA ASP A 17 -9.18 -32.56 9.47
C ASP A 17 -7.73 -32.42 8.98
N TYR A 18 -6.79 -32.59 9.91
CA TYR A 18 -5.36 -32.43 9.64
C TYR A 18 -4.84 -33.43 8.59
N GLY A 19 -5.32 -34.67 8.59
CA GLY A 19 -4.86 -35.69 7.65
C GLY A 19 -5.36 -35.43 6.23
N LEU A 20 -6.62 -35.00 6.11
CA LEU A 20 -7.21 -34.65 4.82
C LEU A 20 -6.58 -33.37 4.24
N LEU A 21 -6.38 -32.36 5.09
CA LEU A 21 -5.68 -31.13 4.70
C LEU A 21 -4.24 -31.43 4.26
N GLN A 22 -3.52 -32.28 4.99
CA GLN A 22 -2.16 -32.69 4.64
C GLN A 22 -2.11 -33.48 3.33
N HIS A 23 -3.10 -34.32 3.04
CA HIS A 23 -3.19 -35.02 1.76
C HIS A 23 -3.53 -34.10 0.58
N ILE A 24 -4.48 -33.17 0.73
CA ILE A 24 -4.83 -32.21 -0.33
C ILE A 24 -3.64 -31.30 -0.65
N THR A 25 -2.97 -30.79 0.38
CA THR A 25 -1.76 -29.96 0.24
C THR A 25 -0.51 -30.74 -0.20
N SER A 26 -0.56 -32.08 -0.25
CA SER A 26 0.53 -32.94 -0.74
C SER A 26 0.47 -33.22 -2.25
N PHE A 27 -0.69 -33.03 -2.90
CA PHE A 27 -0.87 -33.23 -4.35
C PHE A 27 -0.71 -31.94 -5.16
N GLN A 28 -0.82 -30.77 -4.51
CA GLN A 28 -0.36 -29.47 -5.00
C GLN A 28 0.26 -28.75 -3.80
N ASP A 29 1.49 -28.25 -3.94
CA ASP A 29 2.23 -27.59 -2.85
C ASP A 29 1.33 -26.62 -2.03
N GLY A 30 0.87 -27.12 -0.89
CA GLY A 30 0.50 -26.31 0.28
C GLY A 30 -0.86 -25.60 0.30
N LEU A 31 -1.73 -25.68 -0.70
CA LEU A 31 -2.88 -24.77 -0.77
C LEU A 31 -4.28 -25.40 -0.94
N PRO A 32 -5.28 -25.00 -0.12
CA PRO A 32 -6.66 -25.40 -0.30
C PRO A 32 -7.24 -24.97 -1.65
N TYR A 33 -8.22 -25.71 -2.16
CA TYR A 33 -8.84 -25.56 -3.49
C TYR A 33 -9.29 -24.13 -3.85
N LEU A 34 -9.80 -23.34 -2.90
CA LEU A 34 -10.14 -21.92 -3.09
C LEU A 34 -8.91 -21.07 -3.49
N VAL A 35 -7.74 -21.42 -2.97
CA VAL A 35 -6.46 -20.81 -3.34
C VAL A 35 -5.85 -21.48 -4.58
N GLY A 36 -6.20 -22.73 -4.88
CA GLY A 36 -5.89 -23.38 -6.16
C GLY A 36 -6.67 -22.76 -7.34
N GLN A 37 -7.92 -22.32 -7.14
CA GLN A 37 -8.66 -21.54 -8.16
C GLN A 37 -8.03 -20.16 -8.40
N ILE A 38 -7.45 -19.56 -7.36
CA ILE A 38 -6.61 -18.37 -7.46
C ILE A 38 -5.36 -18.66 -8.31
N ASP A 39 -4.72 -19.82 -8.11
CA ASP A 39 -3.54 -20.25 -8.87
C ASP A 39 -3.85 -20.57 -10.34
N ALA A 40 -5.00 -21.18 -10.65
CA ALA A 40 -5.44 -21.44 -12.02
C ALA A 40 -5.76 -20.16 -12.81
N SER A 41 -6.03 -19.03 -12.15
CA SER A 41 -6.15 -17.71 -12.78
C SER A 41 -4.81 -17.03 -13.08
N LEU A 42 -3.70 -17.60 -12.58
CA LEU A 42 -2.33 -17.16 -12.81
C LEU A 42 -1.74 -17.86 -14.04
N ASP A 43 -2.26 -17.55 -15.23
CA ASP A 43 -1.45 -17.79 -16.42
C ASP A 43 -0.18 -16.90 -16.34
N CYS A 44 0.96 -17.54 -16.63
CA CYS A 44 2.34 -17.02 -16.65
C CYS A 44 3.14 -17.17 -15.32
N SER A 45 3.82 -18.31 -15.17
CA SER A 45 5.17 -18.41 -14.58
C SER A 45 5.39 -18.19 -13.07
N THR A 46 4.36 -18.20 -12.22
CA THR A 46 4.58 -18.10 -10.76
C THR A 46 4.44 -19.43 -10.05
N GLN A 47 5.53 -20.21 -10.01
CA GLN A 47 5.66 -21.24 -8.97
C GLN A 47 5.36 -20.63 -7.59
N LEU A 48 4.67 -21.37 -6.74
CA LEU A 48 4.29 -20.97 -5.38
C LEU A 48 5.50 -21.02 -4.44
N GLY A 49 6.53 -20.22 -4.75
CA GLY A 49 7.69 -20.06 -3.90
C GLY A 49 7.33 -19.48 -2.52
N SER A 50 8.29 -19.54 -1.60
CA SER A 50 8.23 -18.97 -0.24
C SER A 50 8.24 -17.43 -0.24
N PHE A 51 7.26 -16.81 -0.92
CA PHE A 51 7.14 -15.38 -1.00
C PHE A 51 6.23 -14.85 0.11
N ARG A 52 6.80 -14.02 0.98
CA ARG A 52 6.07 -13.41 2.10
C ARG A 52 4.88 -12.56 1.63
N GLY A 53 3.72 -12.82 2.21
CA GLY A 53 2.48 -12.11 1.93
C GLY A 53 1.95 -12.23 0.51
N LYS A 54 2.27 -13.33 -0.19
CA LYS A 54 1.72 -13.61 -1.53
C LYS A 54 0.18 -13.59 -1.54
N LEU A 55 -0.46 -14.26 -0.57
CA LEU A 55 -1.91 -14.43 -0.57
C LEU A 55 -2.66 -13.13 -0.23
N PRO A 56 -2.31 -12.39 0.84
CA PRO A 56 -2.95 -11.09 1.10
C PRO A 56 -2.77 -10.10 -0.05
N ARG A 57 -1.58 -10.04 -0.67
CA ARG A 57 -1.34 -9.15 -1.82
C ARG A 57 -2.15 -9.55 -3.05
N PHE A 58 -2.36 -10.84 -3.27
CA PHE A 58 -3.24 -11.31 -4.34
C PHE A 58 -4.70 -10.90 -4.08
N ALA A 59 -5.20 -11.11 -2.87
CA ALA A 59 -6.54 -10.69 -2.49
C ALA A 59 -6.74 -9.17 -2.69
N ILE A 60 -5.72 -8.36 -2.39
CA ILE A 60 -5.72 -6.92 -2.68
C ILE A 60 -5.82 -6.62 -4.17
N ARG A 61 -5.04 -7.33 -5.00
CA ARG A 61 -5.09 -7.18 -6.46
C ARG A 61 -6.48 -7.49 -7.02
N GLN A 62 -7.14 -8.51 -6.48
CA GLN A 62 -8.51 -8.88 -6.86
C GLN A 62 -9.58 -8.00 -6.19
N ARG A 63 -9.18 -7.09 -5.30
CA ARG A 63 -10.07 -6.26 -4.48
C ARG A 63 -11.04 -7.11 -3.63
N ASP A 64 -10.60 -8.28 -3.20
CA ASP A 64 -11.40 -9.23 -2.44
C ASP A 64 -11.18 -9.04 -0.93
N LEU A 65 -12.04 -8.22 -0.34
CA LEU A 65 -12.04 -7.96 1.09
C LEU A 65 -12.39 -9.22 1.90
N HIS A 66 -13.27 -10.07 1.38
CA HIS A 66 -13.69 -11.28 2.09
C HIS A 66 -12.52 -12.25 2.28
N VAL A 67 -11.73 -12.48 1.23
CA VAL A 67 -10.52 -13.30 1.31
C VAL A 67 -9.51 -12.66 2.27
N LEU A 68 -9.33 -11.34 2.25
CA LEU A 68 -8.47 -10.66 3.23
C LEU A 68 -8.92 -10.88 4.67
N GLU A 69 -10.22 -10.85 4.95
CA GLU A 69 -10.75 -11.14 6.28
C GLU A 69 -10.47 -12.58 6.72
N VAL A 70 -10.67 -13.55 5.83
CA VAL A 70 -10.39 -14.96 6.09
C VAL A 70 -8.91 -15.17 6.37
N LEU A 71 -8.03 -14.61 5.53
CA LEU A 71 -6.58 -14.68 5.72
C LEU A 71 -6.14 -14.04 7.05
N ARG A 72 -6.75 -12.92 7.45
CA ARG A 72 -6.46 -12.27 8.75
C ARG A 72 -6.91 -13.12 9.94
N ARG A 73 -8.01 -13.86 9.82
CA ARG A 73 -8.43 -14.81 10.86
C ARG A 73 -7.49 -16.02 10.90
N ALA A 74 -7.04 -16.48 9.74
CA ALA A 74 -6.08 -17.58 9.64
C ALA A 74 -4.75 -17.27 10.35
N THR A 75 -4.28 -16.01 10.29
CA THR A 75 -3.04 -15.61 11.01
C THR A 75 -3.17 -15.62 12.53
N GLN A 76 -4.38 -15.75 13.10
CA GLN A 76 -4.59 -15.96 14.53
C GLN A 76 -4.31 -17.40 14.97
N ASN A 77 -4.28 -18.34 14.02
CA ASN A 77 -3.97 -19.73 14.32
C ASN A 77 -2.44 -19.90 14.38
N PRO A 78 -1.85 -20.30 15.53
CA PRO A 78 -0.39 -20.44 15.67
C PRO A 78 0.26 -21.38 14.65
N ARG A 79 -0.49 -22.37 14.14
CA ARG A 79 0.01 -23.30 13.11
C ARG A 79 0.16 -22.64 11.75
N LEU A 80 -0.74 -21.70 11.44
CA LEU A 80 -0.79 -21.01 10.15
C LEU A 80 -0.01 -19.70 10.17
N GLN A 81 0.16 -19.09 11.36
CA GLN A 81 0.90 -17.85 11.56
C GLN A 81 2.34 -17.91 11.03
N ASN A 82 2.97 -19.10 11.07
CA ASN A 82 4.35 -19.30 10.62
C ASN A 82 4.48 -19.48 9.10
N LEU A 83 3.37 -19.52 8.36
CA LEU A 83 3.40 -19.66 6.90
C LEU A 83 3.73 -18.31 6.25
N PRO A 84 4.87 -18.18 5.54
CA PRO A 84 5.28 -16.90 4.93
C PRO A 84 4.21 -16.32 4.00
N GLN A 85 3.50 -17.18 3.26
CA GLN A 85 2.50 -16.76 2.27
C GLN A 85 1.30 -16.05 2.91
N LEU A 86 1.00 -16.32 4.18
CA LEU A 86 -0.09 -15.73 4.96
C LEU A 86 0.31 -14.45 5.71
N GLU A 87 1.60 -14.11 5.75
CA GLU A 87 2.04 -12.89 6.43
C GLU A 87 1.42 -11.65 5.78
N PHE A 88 0.90 -10.73 6.59
CA PHE A 88 0.39 -9.43 6.09
C PHE A 88 1.56 -8.44 5.89
N TRP A 89 2.57 -8.90 5.16
CA TRP A 89 3.78 -8.15 4.86
C TRP A 89 3.62 -7.32 3.58
N GLY A 90 3.82 -6.01 3.68
CA GLY A 90 3.80 -5.11 2.51
C GLY A 90 2.41 -4.90 1.89
N VAL A 91 1.34 -5.21 2.63
CA VAL A 91 -0.04 -5.20 2.14
C VAL A 91 -0.60 -3.80 1.96
N ARG A 92 -0.26 -2.82 2.83
CA ARG A 92 -0.73 -1.44 2.63
C ARG A 92 -0.05 -0.80 1.43
N ARG A 93 1.24 -1.06 1.23
CA ARG A 93 1.94 -0.66 -0.01
C ARG A 93 1.31 -1.28 -1.25
N CYS A 94 0.91 -2.55 -1.18
CA CYS A 94 0.21 -3.21 -2.27
C CYS A 94 -1.15 -2.56 -2.55
N ALA A 95 -1.93 -2.22 -1.53
CA ALA A 95 -3.21 -1.53 -1.70
C ALA A 95 -3.05 -0.15 -2.36
N ILE A 96 -1.97 0.57 -2.04
CA ILE A 96 -1.60 1.83 -2.70
C ILE A 96 -1.22 1.59 -4.17
N GLN A 97 -0.43 0.55 -4.45
CA GLN A 97 -0.01 0.21 -5.82
C GLN A 97 -1.18 -0.21 -6.72
N TYR A 98 -2.27 -0.73 -6.18
CA TYR A 98 -3.48 -1.10 -6.93
C TYR A 98 -4.63 -0.07 -6.80
N ASN A 99 -4.31 1.13 -6.31
CA ASN A 99 -5.24 2.24 -6.10
C ASN A 99 -6.55 1.81 -5.40
N SER A 100 -6.41 1.16 -4.24
CA SER A 100 -7.52 0.60 -3.49
C SER A 100 -7.65 1.24 -2.11
N LEU A 101 -8.22 2.45 -2.05
CA LEU A 101 -8.40 3.20 -0.81
C LEU A 101 -9.23 2.44 0.23
N GLU A 102 -10.30 1.76 -0.18
CA GLU A 102 -11.17 1.00 0.72
C GLU A 102 -10.38 -0.08 1.47
N LEU A 103 -9.65 -0.92 0.73
CA LEU A 103 -8.80 -1.94 1.33
C LEU A 103 -7.68 -1.33 2.19
N LEU A 104 -7.10 -0.20 1.78
CA LEU A 104 -6.08 0.49 2.57
C LEU A 104 -6.65 0.96 3.93
N LYS A 105 -7.86 1.54 3.94
CA LYS A 105 -8.57 1.94 5.16
C LYS A 105 -8.86 0.73 6.04
N TRP A 106 -9.35 -0.36 5.45
CA TRP A 106 -9.61 -1.60 6.19
C TRP A 106 -8.32 -2.17 6.81
N LEU A 107 -7.24 -2.27 6.04
CA LEU A 107 -5.93 -2.74 6.51
C LEU A 107 -5.38 -1.87 7.65
N HIS A 108 -5.56 -0.56 7.56
CA HIS A 108 -5.17 0.37 8.63
C HIS A 108 -6.00 0.15 9.90
N SER A 109 -7.33 0.07 9.78
CA SER A 109 -8.24 -0.12 10.92
C SER A 109 -8.09 -1.49 11.61
N THR A 110 -7.53 -2.47 10.91
CA THR A 110 -7.37 -3.85 11.40
C THR A 110 -5.91 -4.21 11.71
N ARG A 111 -4.98 -3.25 11.65
CA ARG A 111 -3.55 -3.47 11.88
C ARG A 111 -3.26 -4.24 13.17
N ASP A 112 -3.88 -3.82 14.25
CA ASP A 112 -3.63 -4.39 15.58
C ASP A 112 -4.33 -5.75 15.79
N LYS A 113 -5.10 -6.21 14.78
CA LYS A 113 -5.84 -7.48 14.79
C LYS A 113 -5.14 -8.57 13.96
N SER A 114 -3.90 -8.39 13.54
CA SER A 114 -3.12 -9.44 12.86
C SER A 114 -1.69 -9.46 13.39
N PRO A 115 -1.21 -10.57 13.96
CA PRO A 115 0.14 -10.65 14.51
C PRO A 115 1.24 -10.60 13.44
N THR A 116 0.87 -10.77 12.16
CA THR A 116 1.81 -10.78 11.02
C THR A 116 1.75 -9.49 10.20
N MET A 117 0.98 -8.48 10.62
CA MET A 117 0.90 -7.20 9.93
C MET A 117 2.19 -6.41 10.13
N SER A 118 2.88 -6.10 9.04
CA SER A 118 4.11 -5.31 9.10
C SER A 118 3.82 -3.85 9.38
N ASP A 119 4.66 -3.19 10.21
CA ASP A 119 4.62 -1.73 10.31
C ASP A 119 5.34 -1.09 9.12
N GLU A 120 4.57 -0.80 8.08
CA GLU A 120 5.03 -0.19 6.85
C GLU A 120 5.18 1.30 7.06
N THR A 121 6.40 1.80 6.94
CA THR A 121 6.69 3.23 6.94
C THR A 121 6.67 3.80 5.53
N ARG A 122 6.52 5.12 5.44
CA ARG A 122 6.61 5.92 4.20
C ARG A 122 5.55 5.55 3.16
N LEU A 123 4.33 5.22 3.59
CA LEU A 123 3.20 4.96 2.70
C LEU A 123 2.89 6.18 1.83
N LEU A 124 3.08 7.39 2.35
CA LEU A 124 2.90 8.62 1.57
C LEU A 124 3.88 8.70 0.39
N GLY A 125 5.16 8.37 0.61
CA GLY A 125 6.17 8.35 -0.46
C GLY A 125 5.86 7.31 -1.54
N VAL A 126 5.33 6.15 -1.13
CA VAL A 126 4.87 5.11 -2.06
C VAL A 126 3.69 5.62 -2.89
N ALA A 127 2.68 6.25 -2.27
CA ALA A 127 1.53 6.79 -2.98
C ALA A 127 1.91 7.88 -3.99
N VAL A 128 2.85 8.77 -3.61
CA VAL A 128 3.35 9.87 -4.44
C VAL A 128 4.05 9.35 -5.70
N THR A 129 4.80 8.25 -5.59
CA THR A 129 5.60 7.69 -6.69
C THR A 129 4.93 6.55 -7.44
N CYS A 130 3.68 6.21 -7.12
CA CYS A 130 2.94 5.21 -7.86
C CYS A 130 2.48 5.74 -9.22
N TYR A 131 2.39 4.83 -10.20
CA TYR A 131 1.93 5.17 -11.54
C TYR A 131 0.44 5.52 -11.60
N PHE A 132 -0.37 4.94 -10.71
CA PHE A 132 -1.80 5.20 -10.65
C PHE A 132 -2.12 6.54 -10.00
N ASP A 133 -3.20 7.16 -10.45
CA ASP A 133 -3.77 8.38 -9.85
C ASP A 133 -4.35 8.07 -8.46
N ASN A 134 -3.50 8.20 -7.45
CA ASN A 134 -3.78 7.89 -6.06
C ASN A 134 -4.27 9.12 -5.29
N VAL A 135 -4.92 10.11 -5.92
CA VAL A 135 -5.33 11.37 -5.27
C VAL A 135 -6.09 11.16 -3.96
N GLU A 136 -7.10 10.27 -3.94
CA GLU A 136 -7.87 10.01 -2.72
C GLU A 136 -7.03 9.34 -1.62
N ILE A 137 -6.10 8.46 -2.01
CA ILE A 137 -5.15 7.82 -1.10
C ILE A 137 -4.17 8.84 -0.53
N LEU A 138 -3.68 9.76 -1.37
CA LEU A 138 -2.78 10.84 -0.96
C LEU A 138 -3.48 11.77 0.03
N GLU A 139 -4.72 12.16 -0.25
CA GLU A 139 -5.52 12.98 0.65
C GLU A 139 -5.79 12.25 1.98
N TRP A 140 -6.13 10.97 1.92
CA TRP A 140 -6.38 10.18 3.11
C TRP A 140 -5.12 10.00 3.98
N LEU A 141 -3.98 9.65 3.37
CA LEU A 141 -2.70 9.51 4.08
C LEU A 141 -2.21 10.83 4.69
N ASN A 142 -2.47 11.96 4.02
CA ASN A 142 -1.94 13.26 4.42
C ASN A 142 -2.81 13.99 5.46
N SER A 143 -4.14 13.92 5.33
CA SER A 143 -5.05 14.80 6.07
C SER A 143 -6.23 14.12 6.76
N ALA A 144 -6.49 12.83 6.53
CA ALA A 144 -7.61 12.19 7.20
C ALA A 144 -7.33 12.00 8.70
N PRO A 145 -8.25 12.42 9.59
CA PRO A 145 -8.11 12.25 11.04
C PRO A 145 -7.85 10.79 11.46
N GLU A 146 -8.46 9.86 10.72
CA GLU A 146 -8.39 8.40 10.87
C GLU A 146 -7.27 7.73 10.06
N GLY A 147 -6.50 8.49 9.28
CA GLY A 147 -5.36 7.99 8.53
C GLY A 147 -4.10 7.81 9.40
N PRO A 148 -3.05 7.16 8.87
CA PRO A 148 -1.84 6.81 9.63
C PRO A 148 -0.98 8.00 10.13
N ARG A 149 -1.40 9.27 9.95
CA ARG A 149 -0.70 10.51 10.38
C ARG A 149 0.82 10.42 10.23
N GLU A 150 1.26 9.92 9.07
CA GLU A 150 2.69 9.81 8.82
C GLU A 150 3.30 11.21 8.74
N PRO A 151 4.50 11.42 9.31
CA PRO A 151 5.23 12.66 9.06
C PRO A 151 5.46 12.78 7.56
N ILE A 152 5.13 13.95 7.00
CA ILE A 152 5.28 14.24 5.57
C ILE A 152 6.79 14.31 5.27
N ALA A 153 7.36 13.16 4.90
CA ALA A 153 8.77 13.01 4.54
C ALA A 153 8.87 12.49 3.09
N VAL A 154 8.48 13.35 2.15
CA VAL A 154 8.66 13.13 0.71
C VAL A 154 10.01 13.71 0.30
N THR A 155 10.87 12.89 -0.30
CA THR A 155 12.16 13.33 -0.80
C THR A 155 12.01 14.12 -2.10
N GLU A 156 13.01 14.94 -2.46
CA GLU A 156 13.01 15.66 -3.74
C GLU A 156 12.94 14.70 -4.94
N VAL A 157 13.58 13.52 -4.86
CA VAL A 157 13.54 12.50 -5.92
C VAL A 157 12.12 11.95 -6.11
N GLU A 158 11.40 11.67 -5.02
CA GLU A 158 10.02 11.19 -5.06
C GLU A 158 9.08 12.27 -5.61
N LEU A 159 9.33 13.53 -5.25
CA LEU A 159 8.60 14.67 -5.77
C LEU A 159 8.78 14.85 -7.28
N CYS A 160 10.02 14.72 -7.78
CA CYS A 160 10.32 14.80 -9.20
C CYS A 160 9.67 13.65 -9.98
N ARG A 161 9.70 12.42 -9.43
CA ARG A 161 9.01 11.28 -10.04
C ARG A 161 7.50 11.48 -10.10
N ALA A 162 6.89 11.92 -9.01
CA ALA A 162 5.45 12.21 -8.96
C ALA A 162 5.05 13.26 -10.01
N ALA A 163 5.83 14.34 -10.08
CA ALA A 163 5.63 15.39 -11.06
C ALA A 163 5.75 14.88 -12.50
N GLY A 164 6.71 13.97 -12.76
CA GLY A 164 6.88 13.30 -14.04
C GLY A 164 5.77 12.29 -14.39
N PHE A 165 4.99 11.83 -13.41
CA PHE A 165 3.81 10.98 -13.63
C PHE A 165 2.49 11.76 -13.70
N GLY A 166 2.52 13.08 -13.48
CA GLY A 166 1.32 13.89 -13.42
C GLY A 166 0.58 13.81 -12.08
N ASN A 167 1.21 13.25 -11.04
CA ASN A 167 0.63 13.20 -9.70
C ASN A 167 0.90 14.52 -8.96
N PRO A 168 -0.14 15.25 -8.51
CA PRO A 168 0.06 16.44 -7.71
C PRO A 168 0.59 16.04 -6.32
N PRO A 169 1.67 16.67 -5.82
CA PRO A 169 2.16 16.36 -4.50
C PRO A 169 1.18 16.79 -3.40
N PRO A 170 1.19 16.08 -2.24
CA PRO A 170 0.34 16.43 -1.13
C PRO A 170 0.63 17.87 -0.64
N ARG A 171 -0.42 18.59 -0.26
CA ARG A 171 -0.32 19.94 0.28
C ARG A 171 0.34 19.86 1.66
N GLY A 172 1.56 20.39 1.82
CA GLY A 172 2.30 20.26 3.09
C GLY A 172 3.52 21.18 3.22
N SER A 173 3.82 21.55 4.47
CA SER A 173 4.87 22.49 4.85
C SER A 173 6.27 21.87 4.83
N GLY A 174 7.08 22.27 3.86
CA GLY A 174 8.53 22.07 3.94
C GLY A 174 9.25 22.89 2.90
N VAL A 175 10.57 22.95 3.02
CA VAL A 175 11.47 23.48 1.98
C VAL A 175 11.59 22.41 0.89
N TRP A 176 10.56 22.27 0.05
CA TRP A 176 10.60 21.27 -1.01
C TRP A 176 11.37 21.84 -2.19
N GLY A 177 12.06 20.97 -2.92
CA GLY A 177 12.67 21.26 -4.22
C GLY A 177 11.62 21.46 -5.33
N PHE A 178 10.59 22.28 -5.08
CA PHE A 178 9.47 22.51 -6.02
C PHE A 178 9.93 22.99 -7.41
N ARG A 179 11.13 23.60 -7.50
CA ARG A 179 11.71 24.04 -8.78
C ARG A 179 12.06 22.85 -9.67
N VAL A 180 12.76 21.84 -9.14
CA VAL A 180 13.21 20.68 -9.92
C VAL A 180 12.01 19.83 -10.31
N ALA A 181 11.11 19.57 -9.36
CA ALA A 181 9.88 18.84 -9.65
C ALA A 181 8.99 19.53 -10.68
N ARG A 182 8.88 20.87 -10.65
CA ARG A 182 8.15 21.62 -11.67
C ARG A 182 8.77 21.42 -13.06
N GLN A 183 10.09 21.43 -13.16
CA GLN A 183 10.77 21.18 -14.43
C GLN A 183 10.47 19.76 -14.93
N CYS A 184 10.51 18.75 -14.06
CA CYS A 184 10.13 17.38 -14.41
C CYS A 184 8.68 17.28 -14.92
N ALA A 185 7.72 17.98 -14.30
CA ALA A 185 6.34 18.04 -14.81
C ALA A 185 6.24 18.72 -16.19
N ILE A 186 7.03 19.78 -16.43
CA ILE A 186 7.07 20.47 -17.73
C ILE A 186 7.64 19.55 -18.80
N ASP A 187 8.77 18.90 -18.51
CA ASP A 187 9.47 18.00 -19.44
C ASP A 187 8.61 16.78 -19.79
N ALA A 188 7.79 16.30 -18.85
CA ALA A 188 6.82 15.23 -19.05
C ALA A 188 5.48 15.68 -19.65
N GLY A 189 5.25 16.99 -19.83
CA GLY A 189 4.03 17.54 -20.44
C GLY A 189 2.83 17.74 -19.49
N HIS A 190 3.00 17.54 -18.18
CA HIS A 190 1.97 17.70 -17.15
C HIS A 190 1.80 19.17 -16.73
N LYS A 191 1.17 19.97 -17.60
CA LYS A 191 1.02 21.43 -17.46
C LYS A 191 0.22 21.87 -16.23
N ASP A 192 -0.76 21.07 -15.83
CA ASP A 192 -1.60 21.23 -14.64
C ASP A 192 -0.79 21.06 -13.35
N VAL A 193 0.02 20.01 -13.24
CA VAL A 193 0.93 19.79 -12.11
C VAL A 193 1.99 20.88 -12.04
N ALA A 194 2.57 21.28 -13.18
CA ALA A 194 3.53 22.38 -13.24
C ALA A 194 2.93 23.71 -12.77
N ARG A 195 1.64 23.97 -13.07
CA ARG A 195 0.89 25.15 -12.60
C ARG A 195 0.62 25.07 -11.09
N PHE A 196 0.19 23.91 -10.59
CA PHE A 196 -0.01 23.67 -9.17
C PHE A 196 1.28 23.92 -8.37
N LEU A 197 2.40 23.33 -8.82
CA LEU A 197 3.72 23.51 -8.21
C LEU A 197 4.20 24.96 -8.21
N ALA A 198 3.86 25.74 -9.24
CA ALA A 198 4.16 27.17 -9.30
C ALA A 198 3.37 27.97 -8.24
N GLN A 199 2.09 27.64 -8.03
CA GLN A 199 1.21 28.31 -7.06
C GLN A 199 1.61 28.04 -5.60
N GLN A 200 2.17 26.85 -5.29
CA GLN A 200 2.61 26.52 -3.92
C GLN A 200 3.77 27.42 -3.44
N ARG A 201 4.58 27.96 -4.36
CA ARG A 201 5.67 28.89 -4.05
C ARG A 201 5.18 30.27 -3.59
N GLU A 202 3.99 30.67 -4.04
CA GLU A 202 3.42 32.00 -3.77
C GLU A 202 2.68 32.05 -2.43
N ASN A 203 2.48 30.90 -1.76
CA ASN A 203 1.81 30.84 -0.48
C ASN A 203 2.80 31.17 0.66
N PRO A 204 2.67 32.34 1.33
CA PRO A 204 3.65 32.83 2.31
C PRO A 204 3.77 31.96 3.56
N LYS A 205 2.86 31.00 3.77
CA LYS A 205 2.94 30.02 4.87
C LYS A 205 4.06 28.98 4.71
N PHE A 206 4.66 28.86 3.52
CA PHE A 206 5.69 27.86 3.21
C PHE A 206 6.99 28.46 2.66
N ALA A 207 7.08 29.79 2.62
CA ALA A 207 8.32 30.49 2.32
C ALA A 207 9.25 30.34 3.52
N GLY A 208 10.13 29.33 3.46
CA GLY A 208 11.19 29.11 4.44
C GLY A 208 11.88 30.42 4.81
N THR A 209 12.08 30.60 6.11
CA THR A 209 12.85 31.69 6.72
C THR A 209 14.04 32.04 5.85
N LYS A 210 14.01 33.25 5.27
CA LYS A 210 15.12 33.78 4.49
C LYS A 210 16.39 33.68 5.33
N ASP A 211 17.28 32.82 4.86
CA ASP A 211 18.66 32.71 5.27
C ASP A 211 19.26 34.12 5.30
N LYS A 212 19.44 34.67 6.51
CA LYS A 212 20.17 35.92 6.73
C LYS A 212 21.63 35.61 6.47
N ARG A 213 22.02 35.56 5.20
CA ARG A 213 23.40 35.82 4.80
C ARG A 213 23.78 37.20 5.36
N ARG A 214 24.42 37.20 6.52
CA ARG A 214 25.19 38.35 7.01
C ARG A 214 26.24 38.62 5.92
N ARG A 215 25.96 39.61 5.08
CA ARG A 215 27.01 40.34 4.37
C ARG A 215 27.82 41.03 5.46
N CYS A 216 28.96 40.45 5.82
CA CYS A 216 30.04 41.23 6.39
C CYS A 216 30.86 41.76 5.21
N PHE A 217 30.39 42.85 4.61
CA PHE A 217 31.29 43.82 4.00
C PHE A 217 31.60 44.86 5.09
N GLY A 218 32.90 45.16 5.23
CA GLY A 218 33.51 45.64 6.46
C GLY A 218 33.30 47.11 6.81
N LEU A 219 33.97 47.50 7.90
CA LEU A 219 34.55 48.82 8.18
C LEU A 219 35.19 48.78 9.58
N LEU A 220 36.51 48.59 9.62
CA LEU A 220 37.52 49.42 10.32
C LEU A 220 38.89 48.77 10.16
#